data_AF-A0A1X3CLW8-F1
#
_entry.id   AF-A0A1X3CLW8-F1
#
_cell.length_a   1.000
_cell.length_b   1.000
_cell.length_c   1.000
_cell.angle_alpha   90.00
_cell.angle_beta   90.00
_cell.angle_gamma   90.00
#
_symmetry.space_group_name_H-M   'P 1'
#
loop_
_entity.id
_entity.type
_entity.pdbx_description
1 polymer ?
#
loop_
_entity_poly.entity_id
_entity_poly.type
_entity_poly.pdbx_seq_one_letter_code
_entity_poly.pdbx_strand_id
1 'polypeptide(L)'
;MKKTKFFALFAVTALAMGANAYAAKEIKVASNNTPYTQDNVQKIAATAVSMGVKEPVSLNLTGANLTVSGDNSTKCTFKVGDGDTPKIQGVNCK
;
A
#
# COMPACT_ATOMS: atom_id res chain seq x y z
N MET A 1 -1.94 -30.20 -43.07
CA MET A 1 -1.65 -28.86 -43.66
C MET A 1 -2.69 -27.87 -43.17
N LYS A 2 -2.22 -26.68 -42.74
CA LYS A 2 -2.83 -25.32 -42.84
C LYS A 2 -4.24 -25.08 -42.25
N LYS A 3 -4.33 -24.34 -41.13
CA LYS A 3 -4.56 -22.86 -41.02
C LYS A 3 -6.04 -22.47 -41.25
N THR A 4 -6.76 -21.56 -40.59
CA THR A 4 -6.53 -20.55 -39.53
C THR A 4 -7.77 -19.61 -39.50
N LYS A 5 -8.30 -19.28 -38.31
CA LYS A 5 -8.93 -17.99 -37.84
C LYS A 5 -10.35 -17.51 -38.23
N PHE A 6 -10.83 -16.66 -37.30
CA PHE A 6 -11.75 -15.50 -37.35
C PHE A 6 -13.18 -15.74 -36.83
N PHE A 7 -13.84 -14.89 -36.03
CA PHE A 7 -13.52 -13.78 -35.09
C PHE A 7 -14.89 -13.25 -34.56
N ALA A 8 -14.87 -12.46 -33.47
CA ALA A 8 -15.94 -11.60 -32.89
C ALA A 8 -17.01 -12.29 -32.00
N LEU A 9 -17.10 -12.09 -30.67
CA LEU A 9 -17.13 -10.90 -29.77
C LEU A 9 -18.46 -10.12 -29.83
N PHE A 10 -19.26 -10.12 -28.75
CA PHE A 10 -19.60 -8.91 -27.94
C PHE A 10 -20.76 -9.11 -26.93
N ALA A 11 -20.48 -8.71 -25.67
CA ALA A 11 -21.32 -8.02 -24.67
C ALA A 11 -22.58 -8.73 -24.11
N VAL A 12 -22.94 -8.66 -22.82
CA VAL A 12 -22.89 -7.54 -21.88
C VAL A 12 -22.65 -8.06 -20.45
N THR A 13 -21.55 -7.65 -19.83
CA THR A 13 -21.34 -7.76 -18.39
C THR A 13 -22.20 -6.72 -17.68
N ALA A 14 -23.30 -7.15 -17.06
CA ALA A 14 -23.98 -6.35 -16.07
C ALA A 14 -23.09 -6.28 -14.82
N LEU A 15 -22.31 -5.20 -14.70
CA LEU A 15 -21.65 -4.84 -13.44
C LEU A 15 -22.73 -4.42 -12.43
N ALA A 16 -23.28 -5.39 -11.72
CA ALA A 16 -23.85 -5.18 -10.41
C ALA A 16 -22.70 -5.12 -9.39
N MET A 17 -22.18 -3.91 -9.14
CA MET A 17 -21.38 -3.59 -7.97
C MET A 17 -21.82 -2.18 -7.60
N GLY A 18 -22.68 -2.01 -6.60
CA GLY A 18 -22.38 -2.37 -5.22
C GLY A 18 -22.07 -1.06 -4.51
N ALA A 19 -22.75 -0.82 -3.40
CA ALA A 19 -22.81 0.44 -2.68
C ALA A 19 -21.48 1.20 -2.60
N ASN A 20 -21.57 2.52 -2.78
CA ASN A 20 -20.58 3.49 -2.34
C ASN A 20 -20.53 3.51 -0.81
N ALA A 21 -20.06 2.42 -0.19
CA ALA A 21 -19.45 2.49 1.12
C ALA A 21 -18.04 3.01 0.86
N TYR A 22 -17.74 4.18 1.41
CA TYR A 22 -16.40 4.76 1.47
C TYR A 22 -15.51 3.84 2.34
N ALA A 23 -15.21 2.65 1.85
CA ALA A 23 -14.12 1.85 2.36
C ALA A 23 -12.86 2.59 1.92
N ALA A 24 -12.14 3.17 2.88
CA ALA A 24 -10.79 3.67 2.64
C ALA A 24 -10.03 2.55 1.93
N LYS A 25 -9.68 2.79 0.67
CA LYS A 25 -9.00 1.79 -0.16
C LYS A 25 -7.77 1.32 0.60
N GLU A 26 -7.70 0.02 0.89
CA GLU A 26 -6.53 -0.56 1.53
C GLU A 26 -5.30 -0.28 0.67
N ILE A 27 -4.26 0.26 1.29
CA ILE A 27 -2.99 0.55 0.63
C ILE A 27 -2.32 -0.79 0.33
N LYS A 28 -1.87 -0.97 -0.91
CA LYS A 28 -1.16 -2.17 -1.33
C LYS A 28 0.21 -2.25 -0.66
N VAL A 29 0.40 -3.24 0.21
CA VAL A 29 1.69 -3.50 0.87
C VAL A 29 2.39 -4.68 0.18
N ALA A 30 3.54 -4.43 -0.42
CA ALA A 30 4.36 -5.46 -1.06
C ALA A 30 5.21 -6.25 -0.06
N SER A 31 5.69 -5.59 1.01
CA SER A 31 6.45 -6.23 2.08
C SER A 31 6.31 -5.49 3.40
N ASN A 32 6.35 -6.23 4.51
CA ASN A 32 6.29 -5.69 5.87
C ASN A 32 7.06 -6.62 6.81
N ASN A 33 8.06 -6.09 7.53
CA ASN A 33 8.75 -6.83 8.61
C ASN A 33 8.48 -6.25 10.00
N THR A 34 7.54 -5.30 10.11
CA THR A 34 7.20 -4.69 11.40
C THR A 34 6.37 -5.66 12.24
N PRO A 35 6.47 -5.60 13.59
CA PRO A 35 5.62 -6.36 14.49
C PRO A 35 4.20 -5.78 14.62
N TYR A 36 3.88 -4.72 13.87
CA TYR A 36 2.65 -3.97 14.02
C TYR A 36 1.45 -4.70 13.42
N THR A 37 0.29 -4.48 14.03
CA THR A 37 -0.99 -4.97 13.51
C THR A 37 -1.27 -4.41 12.11
N GLN A 38 -2.07 -5.13 11.33
CA GLN A 38 -2.46 -4.70 9.97
C GLN A 38 -3.08 -3.30 9.96
N ASP A 39 -3.92 -2.97 10.94
CA ASP A 39 -4.52 -1.64 11.07
C ASP A 39 -3.47 -0.53 11.23
N ASN A 40 -2.46 -0.76 12.09
CA ASN A 40 -1.36 0.17 12.27
C ASN A 40 -0.48 0.29 11.02
N VAL A 41 -0.20 -0.83 10.34
CA VAL A 41 0.52 -0.84 9.06
C VAL A 41 -0.21 -0.02 8.01
N GLN A 42 -1.53 -0.19 7.88
CA GLN A 42 -2.35 0.56 6.92
C GLN A 42 -2.38 2.06 7.23
N LYS A 43 -2.48 2.46 8.50
CA LYS A 43 -2.42 3.87 8.91
C LYS A 43 -1.08 4.51 8.56
N ILE A 44 0.03 3.81 8.82
CA ILE A 44 1.38 4.30 8.50
C ILE A 44 1.56 4.38 6.98
N ALA A 45 1.15 3.34 6.25
CA ALA A 45 1.20 3.29 4.80
C ALA A 45 0.39 4.43 4.17
N ALA A 46 -0.84 4.66 4.63
CA ALA A 46 -1.69 5.75 4.17
C ALA A 46 -1.06 7.13 4.41
N THR A 47 -0.40 7.31 5.56
CA THR A 47 0.34 8.53 5.86
C THR A 47 1.50 8.73 4.88
N ALA A 48 2.31 7.70 4.63
CA ALA A 48 3.41 7.76 3.68
C ALA A 48 2.93 8.05 2.25
N VAL A 49 1.83 7.42 1.82
CA VAL A 49 1.22 7.67 0.50
C VAL A 49 0.71 9.11 0.39
N SER A 50 0.08 9.64 1.45
CA SER A 50 -0.35 11.04 1.51
C SER A 50 0.81 12.03 1.44
N MET A 51 2.02 11.60 1.80
CA MET A 51 3.26 12.37 1.70
C MET A 51 4.02 12.14 0.37
N GLY A 52 3.46 11.38 -0.56
CA GLY A 52 3.97 11.22 -1.92
C GLY A 52 4.69 9.90 -2.20
N VAL A 53 4.68 8.93 -1.28
CA VAL A 53 5.14 7.56 -1.57
C VAL A 53 4.14 6.87 -2.48
N LYS A 54 4.60 6.22 -3.56
CA LYS A 54 3.71 5.56 -4.52
C LYS A 54 3.47 4.09 -4.17
N GLU A 55 2.22 3.64 -4.25
CA GLU A 55 1.88 2.22 -4.10
C GLU A 55 2.47 1.33 -5.22
N PRO A 56 2.80 0.05 -4.95
CA PRO A 56 2.72 -0.61 -3.64
C PRO A 56 3.84 -0.19 -2.69
N VAL A 57 3.54 -0.13 -1.40
CA VAL A 57 4.50 0.29 -0.37
C VAL A 57 5.17 -0.89 0.33
N SER A 58 6.36 -0.66 0.85
CA SER A 58 7.13 -1.60 1.66
C SER A 58 7.52 -0.95 2.97
N LEU A 59 7.28 -1.66 4.08
CA LEU A 59 7.56 -1.22 5.44
C LEU A 59 8.74 -2.02 6.01
N ASN A 60 9.80 -1.31 6.40
CA ASN A 60 11.00 -1.90 6.98
C ASN A 60 11.34 -1.22 8.31
N LEU A 61 11.19 -1.94 9.43
CA LEU A 61 11.62 -1.49 10.75
C LEU A 61 13.06 -1.93 11.02
N THR A 62 13.91 -0.98 11.40
CA THR A 62 15.28 -1.23 11.84
C THR A 62 15.58 -0.37 13.06
N GLY A 63 15.65 -1.01 14.24
CA GLY A 63 15.67 -0.31 15.52
C GLY A 63 14.45 0.60 15.68
N ALA A 64 14.67 1.87 16.03
CA ALA A 64 13.63 2.88 16.20
C ALA A 64 13.21 3.61 14.89
N ASN A 65 13.65 3.12 13.72
CA ASN A 65 13.35 3.77 12.44
C ASN A 65 12.54 2.82 11.55
N LEU A 66 11.30 3.22 11.26
CA LEU A 66 10.45 2.57 10.29
C LEU A 66 10.56 3.30 8.95
N THR A 67 11.15 2.65 7.95
CA THR A 67 11.21 3.18 6.59
C THR A 67 10.04 2.64 5.78
N VAL A 68 9.26 3.55 5.21
CA VAL A 68 8.23 3.25 4.21
C VAL A 68 8.72 3.75 2.86
N SER A 69 8.75 2.84 1.89
CA SER A 69 9.18 3.12 0.51
C SER A 69 8.14 2.59 -0.46
N GLY A 70 8.14 3.10 -1.68
CA GLY A 70 7.14 2.76 -2.69
C GLY A 70 7.74 2.52 -4.06
N ASP A 71 6.89 2.49 -5.07
CA ASP A 71 7.23 2.37 -6.50
C ASP A 71 7.81 3.66 -7.11
N ASN A 72 8.24 4.60 -6.26
CA ASN A 72 8.94 5.81 -6.65
C ASN A 72 10.14 6.07 -5.74
N SER A 73 10.89 7.14 -6.02
CA SER A 73 12.07 7.49 -5.23
C SER A 73 11.74 8.01 -3.83
N THR A 74 10.50 8.44 -3.58
CA THR A 74 10.07 9.02 -2.32
C THR A 74 10.07 7.96 -1.21
N LYS A 75 10.70 8.27 -0.10
CA LYS A 75 10.77 7.40 1.09
C LYS A 75 10.49 8.20 2.34
N CYS A 76 9.61 7.66 3.18
CA CYS A 76 9.27 8.23 4.48
C CYS A 76 9.91 7.41 5.59
N THR A 77 10.70 8.05 6.45
CA THR A 77 11.22 7.43 7.68
C THR A 77 10.44 7.96 8.86
N PHE A 78 9.74 7.06 9.55
CA PHE A 78 9.04 7.31 10.79
C PHE A 78 9.95 6.92 11.94
N LYS A 79 10.27 7.87 12.83
CA LYS A 79 10.88 7.53 14.12
C LYS A 79 9.79 6.97 15.02
N VAL A 80 9.99 5.76 15.49
CA VAL A 80 9.04 5.02 16.32
C VAL A 80 9.65 4.67 17.66
N GLY A 81 8.89 4.79 18.75
CA GLY A 81 9.30 4.31 20.07
C GLY A 81 9.21 2.79 20.20
N ASP A 82 9.68 2.27 21.33
CA ASP A 82 9.66 0.84 21.64
C ASP A 82 8.23 0.30 21.87
N GLY A 83 8.04 -0.96 21.48
CA GLY A 83 6.82 -1.76 21.68
C GLY A 83 6.11 -2.15 20.37
N ASP A 84 5.04 -2.92 20.52
CA ASP A 84 4.27 -3.51 19.40
C ASP A 84 3.22 -2.56 18.81
N THR A 85 3.16 -1.33 19.32
CA THR A 85 2.31 -0.25 18.79
C THR A 85 3.20 0.90 18.35
N PRO A 86 3.06 1.39 17.11
CA PRO A 86 3.90 2.47 16.61
C PRO A 86 3.63 3.76 17.38
N LYS A 87 4.62 4.20 18.15
CA LYS A 87 4.64 5.52 18.79
C LYS A 87 5.42 6.47 17.90
N ILE A 88 4.76 7.12 16.95
CA ILE A 88 5.41 8.03 16.00
C ILE A 88 5.96 9.25 16.76
N GLN A 89 7.27 9.44 16.75
CA GLN A 89 7.97 10.57 17.38
C GLN A 89 8.39 11.63 16.35
N GLY A 90 8.42 11.27 15.08
CA GLY A 90 8.77 12.18 13.99
C GLY A 90 8.69 11.48 12.64
N VAL A 91 8.52 12.27 11.58
CA VAL A 91 8.43 11.77 10.21
C VAL A 91 9.33 12.62 9.32
N ASN A 92 10.10 11.97 8.46
CA ASN A 92 10.93 12.63 7.46
C ASN A 92 10.75 11.93 6.11
N CYS A 93 10.23 12.64 5.10
CA CYS A 93 10.07 12.12 3.75
C CYS A 93 10.98 12.88 2.78
N LYS A 94 11.64 12.14 1.89
CA LYS A 94 12.56 12.67 0.88
C LYS A 94 12.48 11.87 -0.42
#